data_AF-A0A9D1KWX1-F1
#
_entry.id   AF-A0A9D1KWX1-F1
#
_cell.length_a   1.000
_cell.length_b   1.000
_cell.length_c   1.000
_cell.angle_alpha   90.00
_cell.angle_beta   90.00
_cell.angle_gamma   90.00
#
_symmetry.space_group_name_H-M   'P 1'
#
loop_
_entity.id
_entity.type
_entity.pdbx_description
1 polymer ?
#
loop_
_entity_poly.entity_id
_entity_poly.type
_entity_poly.pdbx_seq_one_letter_code
_entity_poly.pdbx_strand_id
1 'polypeptide(L)'
;MSGTNTNLLNAVTTAHDLMHRIADLQNHINQLSTRLKASLEEKKGRNPILYTIAGILIAFTLITSTPLKALTYAITLPFYAAKATDLQLTLWNTINIILSVILGFFLGKIIRAFLAKRRSEENAYIQHQNAQVAADNKAVLAEIEKTKQAILSAQKRWAAEVAPWYPMDYDSLDAVDYFLSIVRNHRAETVAQMVNLYETELHQRRMEAGQQQMLDQQRIGNMLQMGNLLMQGRILNQAQQINDHTRSTSANMDWIARRMGKR
;
A
#
# COMPACT_ATOMS: atom_id res chain seq x y z
N MET A 1 -39.88 -34.08 26.51
CA MET A 1 -38.42 -34.17 26.28
C MET A 1 -37.82 -32.79 25.98
N SER A 2 -38.15 -31.76 26.77
CA SER A 2 -37.95 -30.34 26.38
C SER A 2 -36.72 -29.67 27.03
N GLY A 3 -35.93 -30.41 27.83
CA GLY A 3 -34.85 -29.84 28.65
C GLY A 3 -33.45 -29.84 28.02
N THR A 4 -33.19 -30.68 27.02
CA THR A 4 -31.87 -30.82 26.39
C THR A 4 -31.58 -29.72 25.37
N ASN A 5 -32.59 -29.32 24.58
CA ASN A 5 -32.43 -28.31 23.53
C ASN A 5 -32.18 -26.90 24.11
N THR A 6 -32.90 -26.52 25.17
CA THR A 6 -32.71 -25.22 25.86
C THR A 6 -31.31 -25.08 26.47
N ASN A 7 -30.74 -26.17 26.99
CA ASN A 7 -29.39 -26.17 27.54
C ASN A 7 -28.32 -26.02 26.45
N LEU A 8 -28.48 -26.69 25.30
CA LEU A 8 -27.57 -26.54 24.18
C LEU A 8 -27.63 -25.14 23.56
N LEU A 9 -28.84 -24.59 23.38
CA LEU A 9 -29.01 -23.23 22.86
C LEU A 9 -28.30 -22.19 23.74
N ASN A 10 -28.47 -22.26 25.06
CA ASN A 10 -27.78 -21.37 25.99
C ASN A 10 -26.25 -21.54 25.92
N ALA A 11 -25.76 -22.78 25.85
CA ALA A 11 -24.33 -23.06 25.76
C ALA A 11 -23.72 -22.53 24.44
N VAL A 12 -24.38 -22.76 23.31
CA VAL A 12 -23.95 -22.27 21.99
C VAL A 12 -24.05 -20.75 21.89
N THR A 13 -25.05 -20.14 22.52
CA THR A 13 -25.14 -18.67 22.63
C THR A 13 -23.95 -18.10 23.40
N THR A 14 -23.59 -18.71 24.53
CA THR A 14 -22.39 -18.31 25.29
C THR A 14 -21.12 -18.48 24.47
N ALA A 15 -20.98 -19.57 23.72
CA ALA A 15 -19.84 -19.78 22.82
C ALA A 15 -19.78 -18.67 21.74
N HIS A 16 -20.88 -18.43 21.04
CA HIS A 16 -21.01 -17.37 20.04
C HIS A 16 -20.58 -16.01 20.60
N ASP A 17 -21.17 -15.60 21.73
CA ASP A 17 -20.93 -14.28 22.32
C ASP A 17 -19.49 -14.12 22.78
N LEU A 18 -18.88 -15.17 23.35
CA LEU A 18 -17.48 -15.13 23.78
C LEU A 18 -16.51 -15.09 22.60
N MET A 19 -16.75 -15.86 21.54
CA MET A 19 -15.88 -15.90 20.37
C MET A 19 -15.90 -14.57 19.61
N HIS A 20 -17.10 -14.02 19.35
CA HIS A 20 -17.24 -12.69 18.74
C HIS A 20 -16.62 -11.61 19.60
N ARG A 21 -16.84 -11.64 20.92
CA ARG A 21 -16.23 -10.67 21.83
C ARG A 21 -14.70 -10.74 21.78
N ILE A 22 -14.09 -11.93 21.73
CA ILE A 22 -12.64 -12.06 21.61
C ILE A 22 -12.16 -11.47 20.27
N ALA A 23 -12.84 -11.79 19.16
CA ALA A 23 -12.50 -11.26 17.85
C ALA A 23 -12.61 -9.73 17.78
N ASP A 24 -13.69 -9.15 18.31
CA ASP A 24 -13.90 -7.71 18.39
C ASP A 24 -12.81 -7.01 19.22
N LEU A 25 -12.46 -7.57 20.38
CA LEU A 25 -11.41 -7.02 21.22
C LEU A 25 -10.03 -7.10 20.55
N GLN A 26 -9.74 -8.18 19.81
CA GLN A 26 -8.51 -8.29 19.03
C GLN A 26 -8.46 -7.26 17.90
N ASN A 27 -9.57 -7.07 17.19
CA ASN A 27 -9.70 -6.02 16.16
C ASN A 27 -9.50 -4.63 16.76
N HIS A 28 -10.06 -4.36 17.95
CA HIS A 28 -9.87 -3.09 18.67
C HIS A 28 -8.39 -2.85 19.01
N ILE A 29 -7.67 -3.85 19.53
CA ILE A 29 -6.22 -3.74 19.80
C ILE A 29 -5.43 -3.44 18.51
N ASN A 30 -5.78 -4.07 17.39
CA ASN A 30 -5.11 -3.84 16.12
C ASN A 30 -5.30 -2.40 15.63
N GLN A 31 -6.50 -1.84 15.80
CA GLN A 31 -6.79 -0.45 15.48
C GLN A 31 -6.03 0.53 16.39
N LEU A 32 -6.03 0.30 17.71
CA LEU A 32 -5.30 1.13 18.67
C LEU A 32 -3.79 1.09 18.42
N SER A 33 -3.24 -0.09 18.12
CA SER A 33 -1.81 -0.27 17.82
C SER A 33 -1.40 0.46 16.53
N THR A 34 -2.27 0.46 15.52
CA THR A 34 -2.04 1.21 14.27
C THR A 34 -2.05 2.72 14.53
N ARG A 35 -3.02 3.22 15.31
CA ARG A 35 -3.09 4.63 15.70
C ARG A 35 -1.85 5.06 16.47
N LEU A 36 -1.39 4.24 17.42
CA LEU A 36 -0.18 4.52 18.20
C LEU A 36 1.08 4.54 17.33
N LYS A 37 1.24 3.62 16.38
CA LYS A 37 2.38 3.64 15.44
C LYS A 37 2.40 4.92 14.61
N ALA A 38 1.25 5.37 14.12
CA ALA A 38 1.13 6.58 13.34
C ALA A 38 1.41 7.86 14.17
N SER A 39 1.16 7.83 15.47
CA SER A 39 1.34 9.00 16.37
C SER A 39 2.70 9.07 17.05
N LEU A 40 3.54 8.02 16.94
CA LEU A 40 4.90 8.01 17.51
C LEU A 40 5.92 8.82 16.70
N GLU A 41 5.59 9.20 15.45
CA GLU A 41 6.45 10.09 14.67
C GLU A 41 6.36 11.52 15.20
N GLU A 42 7.36 11.93 15.98
CA GLU A 42 7.46 13.32 16.46
C GLU A 42 7.62 14.29 15.28
N LYS A 43 6.76 15.31 15.23
CA LYS A 43 6.95 16.41 14.28
C LYS A 43 8.22 17.17 14.64
N LYS A 44 9.15 17.26 13.70
CA LYS A 44 10.41 18.01 13.86
C LYS A 44 10.20 19.49 13.55
N GLY A 45 10.65 20.35 14.48
CA GLY A 45 10.63 21.81 14.31
C GLY A 45 11.60 22.32 13.24
N ARG A 46 11.46 23.60 12.86
CA ARG A 46 12.31 24.23 11.84
C ARG A 46 13.74 24.40 12.35
N ASN A 47 14.70 23.75 11.70
CA ASN A 47 16.11 23.79 12.08
C ASN A 47 16.79 25.11 11.62
N PRO A 48 17.48 25.85 12.52
CA PRO A 48 18.19 27.09 12.20
C PRO A 48 19.24 26.96 11.07
N ILE A 49 19.84 25.78 10.89
CA ILE A 49 20.95 25.57 9.95
C ILE A 49 20.51 25.73 8.49
N LEU A 50 19.25 25.38 8.17
CA LEU A 50 18.69 25.52 6.81
C LEU A 50 18.69 26.98 6.30
N TYR A 51 18.52 27.96 7.19
CA TYR A 51 18.57 29.38 6.80
C TYR A 51 19.98 29.88 6.51
N THR A 52 20.99 29.28 7.15
CA THR A 52 22.39 29.54 6.82
C THR A 52 22.72 28.99 5.43
N ILE A 53 22.26 27.77 5.12
CA ILE A 53 22.44 27.14 3.81
C ILE A 53 21.70 27.93 2.73
N ALA A 54 20.44 28.32 2.97
CA ALA A 54 19.67 29.15 2.05
C ALA A 54 20.32 30.53 1.81
N GLY A 55 20.86 31.17 2.86
CA GLY A 55 21.61 32.42 2.75
C GLY A 55 22.84 32.29 1.86
N ILE A 56 23.59 31.19 1.97
CA ILE A 56 24.76 30.88 1.12
C ILE A 56 24.36 30.69 -0.35
N LEU A 57 23.26 29.97 -0.62
CA LEU A 57 22.76 29.78 -1.98
C LEU A 57 22.27 31.08 -2.63
N ILE A 58 21.60 31.95 -1.87
CA ILE A 58 21.17 33.28 -2.34
C ILE A 58 22.39 34.18 -2.64
N ALA A 59 23.41 34.19 -1.78
CA ALA A 59 24.62 34.97 -2.02
C ALA A 59 25.37 34.49 -3.28
N PHE A 60 25.50 33.18 -3.44
CA PHE A 60 26.15 32.56 -4.61
C PHE A 60 25.44 32.89 -5.93
N THR A 61 24.11 32.81 -5.94
CA THR A 61 23.30 33.14 -7.12
C THR A 61 23.36 34.63 -7.46
N LEU A 62 23.39 35.53 -6.47
CA LEU A 62 23.51 36.98 -6.70
C LEU A 62 24.90 37.40 -7.25
N ILE A 63 25.97 36.75 -6.78
CA ILE A 63 27.33 37.00 -7.28
C ILE A 63 27.50 36.51 -8.72
N THR A 64 26.84 35.42 -9.09
CA THR A 64 26.94 34.80 -10.43
C THR A 64 25.95 35.37 -11.46
N SER A 65 24.87 36.06 -11.06
CA SER A 65 23.77 36.53 -11.92
C SER A 65 23.86 38.00 -12.41
N THR A 66 25.07 38.58 -12.46
CA THR A 66 25.45 39.87 -13.09
C THR A 66 25.41 41.21 -12.31
N PRO A 67 24.58 41.49 -11.28
CA PRO A 67 24.62 42.82 -10.63
C PRO A 67 25.84 43.03 -9.71
N LEU A 68 26.41 41.96 -9.13
CA LEU A 68 27.57 42.03 -8.22
C LEU A 68 28.90 41.60 -8.85
N LYS A 69 28.89 41.10 -10.10
CA LYS A 69 30.11 40.70 -10.81
C LYS A 69 31.11 41.86 -10.92
N ALA A 70 30.64 43.08 -11.15
CA ALA A 70 31.51 44.26 -11.27
C ALA A 70 32.30 44.56 -9.97
N LEU A 71 31.71 44.28 -8.81
CA LEU A 71 32.32 44.47 -7.50
C LEU A 71 33.42 43.43 -7.21
N THR A 72 33.21 42.17 -7.59
CA THR A 72 34.23 41.12 -7.42
C THR A 72 35.33 41.19 -8.48
N TYR A 73 34.99 41.61 -9.71
CA TYR A 73 35.94 41.85 -10.80
C TYR A 73 37.01 42.87 -10.40
N ALA A 74 36.60 43.96 -9.73
CA ALA A 74 37.51 45.01 -9.25
C ALA A 74 38.53 44.52 -8.20
N ILE A 75 38.14 43.55 -7.36
CA ILE A 75 39.03 42.95 -6.35
C ILE A 75 40.01 41.96 -7.00
N THR A 76 39.60 41.30 -8.09
CA THR A 76 40.44 40.39 -8.86
C THR A 76 41.38 41.09 -9.84
N LEU A 77 41.18 42.39 -10.15
CA LEU A 77 42.00 43.22 -11.06
C LEU A 77 43.52 43.08 -10.89
N PRO A 78 44.10 43.05 -9.67
CA PRO A 78 45.56 42.92 -9.48
C PRO A 78 46.14 41.61 -10.00
N PHE A 79 45.31 40.58 -10.20
CA PHE A 79 45.72 39.25 -10.62
C PHE A 79 45.54 39.00 -12.14
N TYR A 80 45.00 39.98 -12.90
CA TYR A 80 44.79 39.87 -14.35
C TYR A 80 46.05 40.12 -15.22
N ALA A 81 47.20 40.42 -14.61
CA ALA A 81 48.44 40.70 -15.34
C ALA A 81 49.13 39.44 -15.94
N ALA A 82 48.72 38.23 -15.57
CA ALA A 82 49.31 36.98 -16.05
C ALA A 82 48.48 36.35 -17.18
N LYS A 83 49.06 36.18 -18.38
CA LYS A 83 48.43 35.69 -19.64
C LYS A 83 47.97 34.20 -19.63
N ALA A 84 47.42 33.69 -18.54
CA ALA A 84 46.90 32.33 -18.44
C ALA A 84 45.40 32.37 -18.11
N THR A 85 44.56 32.35 -19.15
CA THR A 85 43.09 32.48 -19.07
C THR A 85 42.43 31.46 -18.15
N ASP A 86 42.96 30.23 -18.07
CA ASP A 86 42.40 29.15 -17.24
C ASP A 86 42.69 29.34 -15.74
N LEU A 87 43.87 29.84 -15.40
CA LEU A 87 44.25 30.15 -14.01
C LEU A 87 43.42 31.33 -13.48
N GLN A 88 43.13 32.32 -14.34
CA GLN A 88 42.30 33.47 -14.00
C GLN A 88 40.85 33.08 -13.71
N LEU A 89 40.24 32.25 -14.55
CA LEU A 89 38.88 31.76 -14.33
C LEU A 89 38.78 30.95 -13.03
N THR A 90 39.79 30.12 -12.75
CA THR A 90 39.88 29.31 -11.52
C THR A 90 40.02 30.17 -10.27
N LEU A 91 40.89 31.19 -10.29
CA LEU A 91 41.06 32.13 -9.18
C LEU A 91 39.80 32.97 -8.94
N TRP A 92 39.15 33.45 -10.00
CA TRP A 92 37.90 34.20 -9.91
C TRP A 92 36.76 33.36 -9.33
N ASN A 93 36.61 32.10 -9.77
CA ASN A 93 35.65 31.15 -9.21
C ASN A 93 35.92 30.88 -7.73
N THR A 94 37.20 30.71 -7.35
CA THR A 94 37.61 30.44 -5.97
C THR A 94 37.28 31.61 -5.04
N ILE A 95 37.60 32.84 -5.45
CA ILE A 95 37.32 34.06 -4.67
C ILE A 95 35.81 34.28 -4.52
N ASN A 96 35.03 34.05 -5.59
CA ASN A 96 33.58 34.17 -5.53
C ASN A 96 32.93 33.14 -4.61
N ILE A 97 33.42 31.90 -4.59
CA ILE A 97 32.93 30.87 -3.66
C ILE A 97 33.18 31.32 -2.21
N ILE A 98 34.39 31.80 -1.90
CA ILE A 98 34.73 32.28 -0.55
C ILE A 98 33.85 33.47 -0.14
N LEU A 99 33.69 34.46 -1.01
CA LEU A 99 32.83 35.62 -0.74
C LEU A 99 31.37 35.23 -0.58
N SER A 100 30.88 34.29 -1.38
CA SER A 100 29.50 33.76 -1.29
C SER A 100 29.26 33.08 0.06
N VAL A 101 30.23 32.32 0.57
CA VAL A 101 30.14 31.68 1.89
C VAL A 101 30.09 32.73 3.01
N ILE A 102 30.95 33.77 2.95
CA ILE A 102 31.00 34.82 3.97
C ILE A 102 29.70 35.65 3.96
N LEU A 103 29.31 36.20 2.80
CA LEU A 103 28.08 36.99 2.65
C LEU A 103 26.85 36.15 3.00
N GLY A 104 26.83 34.90 2.55
CA GLY A 104 25.78 33.93 2.86
C GLY A 104 25.62 33.62 4.33
N PHE A 105 26.74 33.54 5.07
CA PHE A 105 26.73 33.35 6.51
C PHE A 105 26.08 34.53 7.26
N PHE A 106 26.42 35.77 6.86
CA PHE A 106 25.84 36.98 7.45
C PHE A 106 24.36 37.18 7.07
N LEU A 107 24.02 37.00 5.79
CA LEU A 107 22.63 36.99 5.32
C LEU A 107 21.81 35.93 6.05
N GLY A 108 22.35 34.72 6.20
CA GLY A 108 21.74 33.65 6.98
C GLY A 108 21.56 34.01 8.46
N LYS A 109 22.46 34.79 9.07
CA LYS A 109 22.30 35.29 10.45
C LYS A 109 21.15 36.30 10.55
N ILE A 110 21.02 37.22 9.60
CA ILE A 110 19.94 38.21 9.55
C ILE A 110 18.58 37.53 9.33
N ILE A 111 18.49 36.63 8.36
CA ILE A 111 17.27 35.85 8.08
C ILE A 111 16.87 35.03 9.33
N ARG A 112 17.83 34.41 10.02
CA ARG A 112 17.59 33.67 11.28
C ARG A 112 17.04 34.55 12.39
N ALA A 113 17.54 35.77 12.53
CA ALA A 113 17.10 36.74 13.54
C ALA A 113 15.70 37.28 13.23
N PHE A 114 15.44 37.65 11.98
CA PHE A 114 14.14 38.14 11.52
C PHE A 114 13.04 37.08 11.68
N LEU A 115 13.37 35.82 11.39
CA LEU A 115 12.44 34.70 11.54
C LEU A 115 12.48 34.04 12.92
N ALA A 116 13.27 34.55 13.88
CA ALA A 116 13.42 33.91 15.19
C ALA A 116 12.09 33.80 15.93
N LYS A 117 11.31 34.90 15.95
CA LYS A 117 10.00 34.95 16.61
C LYS A 117 8.97 34.01 15.96
N ARG A 118 8.88 34.03 14.62
CA ARG A 118 7.99 33.10 13.89
C ARG A 118 8.38 31.63 14.10
N ARG A 119 9.68 31.33 14.13
CA ARG A 119 10.17 29.96 14.39
C ARG A 119 9.90 29.53 15.82
N SER A 120 10.06 30.40 16.82
CA SER A 120 9.74 30.05 18.20
C SER A 120 8.25 29.81 18.39
N GLU A 121 7.40 30.62 17.77
CA GLU A 121 5.94 30.44 17.79
C GLU A 121 5.54 29.11 17.13
N GLU A 122 6.10 28.80 15.95
CA GLU A 122 5.81 27.57 15.21
C GLU A 122 6.40 26.33 15.89
N ASN A 123 7.60 26.41 16.47
CA ASN A 123 8.18 25.33 17.24
C ASN A 123 7.44 25.12 18.57
N ALA A 124 6.97 26.18 19.23
CA ALA A 124 6.13 26.06 20.42
C ALA A 124 4.78 25.41 20.09
N TYR A 125 4.19 25.76 18.94
CA TYR A 125 3.00 25.09 18.43
C TYR A 125 3.24 23.60 18.14
N ILE A 126 4.37 23.25 17.51
CA ILE A 126 4.78 21.86 17.28
C ILE A 126 5.01 21.12 18.61
N GLN A 127 5.65 21.76 19.59
CA GLN A 127 5.83 21.17 20.93
C GLN A 127 4.49 20.94 21.63
N HIS A 128 3.56 21.89 21.55
CA HIS A 128 2.22 21.72 22.09
C HIS A 128 1.48 20.56 21.42
N GLN A 129 1.55 20.44 20.09
CA GLN A 129 0.99 19.30 19.37
C GLN A 129 1.64 17.98 19.79
N ASN A 130 2.97 17.92 19.90
CA ASN A 130 3.67 16.71 20.34
C ASN A 130 3.31 16.35 21.79
N ALA A 131 3.12 17.34 22.66
CA ALA A 131 2.69 17.12 24.05
C ALA A 131 1.25 16.60 24.13
N GLN A 132 0.34 17.12 23.29
CA GLN A 132 -1.02 16.59 23.16
C GLN A 132 -1.00 15.14 22.65
N VAL A 133 -0.25 14.88 21.58
CA VAL A 133 -0.07 13.52 21.05
C VAL A 133 0.53 12.57 22.08
N ALA A 134 1.49 13.02 22.89
CA ALA A 134 2.05 12.21 23.97
C ALA A 134 1.02 11.90 25.07
N ALA A 135 0.13 12.85 25.40
CA ALA A 135 -0.96 12.63 26.35
C ALA A 135 -2.00 11.64 25.78
N ASP A 136 -2.39 11.80 24.52
CA ASP A 136 -3.30 10.90 23.81
C ASP A 136 -2.71 9.48 23.71
N ASN A 137 -1.41 9.37 23.43
CA ASN A 137 -0.70 8.09 23.39
C ASN A 137 -0.73 7.37 24.75
N LYS A 138 -0.64 8.10 25.86
CA LYS A 138 -0.80 7.50 27.20
C LYS A 138 -2.21 6.95 27.42
N ALA A 139 -3.25 7.67 26.97
CA ALA A 139 -4.62 7.20 27.05
C ALA A 139 -4.84 5.94 26.19
N VAL A 140 -4.31 5.92 24.97
CA VAL A 140 -4.35 4.76 24.07
C VAL A 140 -3.63 3.55 24.68
N LEU A 141 -2.47 3.75 25.30
CA LEU A 141 -1.74 2.66 25.98
C LEU A 141 -2.53 2.08 27.17
N ALA A 142 -3.18 2.93 27.96
CA ALA A 142 -4.05 2.48 29.04
C ALA A 142 -5.26 1.69 28.51
N GLU A 143 -5.82 2.12 27.38
CA GLU A 143 -6.92 1.42 26.71
C GLU A 143 -6.51 0.06 26.14
N ILE A 144 -5.31 -0.04 25.55
CA ILE A 144 -4.72 -1.31 25.11
C ILE A 144 -4.63 -2.29 26.29
N GLU A 145 -4.13 -1.83 27.44
CA GLU A 145 -3.97 -2.70 28.61
C GLU A 145 -5.32 -3.17 29.16
N LYS A 146 -6.31 -2.27 29.25
CA LYS A 146 -7.68 -2.63 29.61
C LYS A 146 -8.28 -3.66 28.65
N THR A 147 -8.04 -3.49 27.35
CA THR A 147 -8.55 -4.40 26.30
C THR A 147 -7.89 -5.78 26.39
N LYS A 148 -6.58 -5.86 26.66
CA LYS A 148 -5.89 -7.13 26.93
C LYS A 148 -6.48 -7.87 28.13
N GLN A 149 -6.75 -7.16 29.22
CA GLN A 149 -7.40 -7.77 30.39
C GLN A 149 -8.80 -8.30 30.06
N ALA A 150 -9.56 -7.57 29.23
CA ALA A 150 -10.86 -8.03 28.75
C ALA A 150 -10.75 -9.32 27.90
N ILE A 151 -9.76 -9.41 27.00
CA ILE A 151 -9.48 -10.64 26.22
C ILE A 151 -9.16 -11.80 27.16
N LEU A 152 -8.24 -11.61 28.11
CA LEU A 152 -7.88 -12.66 29.07
C LEU A 152 -9.09 -13.11 29.90
N SER A 153 -9.96 -12.19 30.30
CA SER A 153 -11.19 -12.54 31.02
C SER A 153 -12.15 -13.37 30.16
N ALA A 154 -12.33 -13.00 28.88
CA ALA A 154 -13.16 -13.73 27.95
C ALA A 154 -12.58 -15.12 27.64
N GLN A 155 -11.26 -15.23 27.48
CA GLN A 155 -10.56 -16.50 27.29
C GLN A 155 -10.67 -17.43 28.51
N LYS A 156 -10.59 -16.89 29.74
CA LYS A 156 -10.82 -17.67 30.95
C LYS A 156 -12.25 -18.21 31.02
N ARG A 157 -13.23 -17.39 30.66
CA ARG A 157 -14.63 -17.82 30.57
C ARG A 157 -14.83 -18.87 29.48
N TRP A 158 -14.23 -18.68 28.30
CA TRP A 158 -14.24 -19.68 27.23
C TRP A 158 -13.68 -21.03 27.70
N ALA A 159 -12.51 -21.02 28.34
CA ALA A 159 -11.88 -22.24 28.85
C ALA A 159 -12.73 -22.96 29.92
N ALA A 160 -13.48 -22.21 30.73
CA ALA A 160 -14.31 -22.77 31.80
C ALA A 160 -15.71 -23.22 31.31
N GLU A 161 -16.36 -22.40 30.47
CA GLU A 161 -17.78 -22.55 30.11
C GLU A 161 -17.97 -23.26 28.75
N VAL A 162 -17.01 -23.15 27.83
CA VAL A 162 -17.17 -23.56 26.42
C VAL A 162 -16.24 -24.72 26.04
N ALA A 163 -14.94 -24.59 26.34
CA ALA A 163 -13.93 -25.59 25.96
C ALA A 163 -14.24 -27.04 26.38
N PRO A 164 -14.91 -27.34 27.51
CA PRO A 164 -15.18 -28.73 27.91
C PRO A 164 -16.11 -29.51 26.96
N TRP A 165 -16.93 -28.82 26.17
CA TRP A 165 -17.94 -29.46 25.31
C TRP A 165 -17.90 -29.00 23.86
N TYR A 166 -17.29 -27.85 23.57
CA TYR A 166 -17.27 -27.28 22.24
C TYR A 166 -16.30 -28.03 21.31
N PRO A 167 -16.67 -28.29 20.04
CA PRO A 167 -15.80 -28.97 19.08
C PRO A 167 -14.57 -28.12 18.72
N MET A 168 -13.37 -28.49 19.21
CA MET A 168 -12.14 -27.68 19.05
C MET A 168 -11.72 -27.48 17.59
N ASP A 169 -11.99 -28.45 16.71
CA ASP A 169 -11.68 -28.32 15.26
C ASP A 169 -12.57 -27.28 14.55
N TYR A 170 -13.57 -26.74 15.26
CA TYR A 170 -14.59 -25.80 14.77
C TYR A 170 -14.53 -24.46 15.52
N ASP A 171 -13.35 -24.08 15.99
CA ASP A 171 -13.06 -22.80 16.66
C ASP A 171 -12.91 -21.66 15.64
N SER A 172 -13.98 -21.37 14.89
CA SER A 172 -14.06 -20.27 13.94
C SER A 172 -15.39 -19.53 14.04
N LEU A 173 -15.38 -18.24 13.69
CA LEU A 173 -16.60 -17.40 13.69
C LEU A 173 -17.67 -17.98 12.76
N ASP A 174 -17.28 -18.45 11.58
CA ASP A 174 -18.21 -19.08 10.63
C ASP A 174 -18.91 -20.31 11.23
N ALA A 175 -18.15 -21.14 11.96
CA ALA A 175 -18.71 -22.34 12.58
C ALA A 175 -19.65 -21.98 13.73
N VAL A 176 -19.25 -21.07 14.63
CA VAL A 176 -20.07 -20.70 15.78
C VAL A 176 -21.36 -19.98 15.36
N ASP A 177 -21.32 -19.17 14.30
CA ASP A 177 -22.48 -18.52 13.71
C ASP A 177 -23.44 -19.53 13.09
N TYR A 178 -22.90 -20.48 12.33
CA TYR A 178 -23.70 -21.55 11.76
C TYR A 178 -24.34 -22.40 12.86
N PHE A 179 -23.57 -22.79 13.87
CA PHE A 179 -24.01 -23.56 15.04
C PHE A 179 -25.17 -22.88 15.78
N LEU A 180 -25.02 -21.59 16.10
CA LEU A 180 -26.09 -20.82 16.72
C LEU A 180 -27.34 -20.82 15.84
N SER A 181 -27.18 -20.62 14.53
CA SER A 181 -28.31 -20.59 13.60
C SER A 181 -29.09 -21.92 13.55
N ILE A 182 -28.39 -23.06 13.53
CA ILE A 182 -29.05 -24.37 13.41
C ILE A 182 -29.66 -24.84 14.73
N VAL A 183 -29.04 -24.50 15.87
CA VAL A 183 -29.62 -24.80 17.19
C VAL A 183 -30.83 -23.90 17.46
N ARG A 184 -30.74 -22.61 17.16
CA ARG A 184 -31.87 -21.66 17.30
C ARG A 184 -33.08 -22.06 16.45
N ASN A 185 -32.83 -22.62 15.28
CA ASN A 185 -33.88 -23.10 14.38
C ASN A 185 -34.29 -24.57 14.64
N HIS A 186 -33.88 -25.16 15.76
CA HIS A 186 -34.16 -26.54 16.14
C HIS A 186 -33.75 -27.59 15.09
N ARG A 187 -32.80 -27.27 14.21
CA ARG A 187 -32.23 -28.20 13.23
C ARG A 187 -31.20 -29.13 13.86
N ALA A 188 -30.60 -28.71 14.97
CA ALA A 188 -29.68 -29.51 15.78
C ALA A 188 -30.07 -29.45 17.26
N GLU A 189 -30.09 -30.60 17.92
CA GLU A 189 -30.39 -30.73 19.35
C GLU A 189 -29.20 -31.29 20.16
N THR A 190 -28.15 -31.73 19.47
CA THR A 190 -26.91 -32.24 20.08
C THR A 190 -25.68 -31.66 19.39
N VAL A 191 -24.55 -31.65 20.11
CA VAL A 191 -23.25 -31.21 19.56
C VAL A 191 -22.85 -32.03 18.33
N ALA A 192 -23.11 -33.35 18.34
CA ALA A 192 -22.80 -34.21 17.20
C ALA A 192 -23.62 -33.85 15.95
N GLN A 193 -24.93 -33.58 16.10
CA GLN A 193 -25.77 -33.13 14.98
C GLN A 193 -25.30 -31.78 14.42
N MET A 194 -24.91 -30.88 15.31
CA MET A 194 -24.41 -29.55 14.96
C MET A 194 -23.15 -29.64 14.09
N VAL A 195 -22.18 -30.45 14.49
CA VAL A 195 -20.96 -30.71 13.71
C VAL A 195 -21.28 -31.38 12.37
N ASN A 196 -22.07 -32.44 12.36
CA ASN A 196 -22.41 -33.17 11.13
C ASN A 196 -23.09 -32.28 10.09
N LEU A 197 -24.02 -31.41 10.53
CA LEU A 197 -24.70 -30.48 9.65
C LEU A 197 -23.75 -29.41 9.07
N TYR A 198 -22.73 -29.02 9.82
CA TYR A 198 -21.74 -28.06 9.34
C TYR A 198 -20.72 -28.70 8.40
N GLU A 199 -20.25 -29.93 8.67
CA GLU A 199 -19.41 -30.68 7.73
C GLU A 199 -20.12 -30.92 6.39
N THR A 200 -21.42 -31.23 6.44
CA THR A 200 -22.26 -31.40 5.24
C THR A 200 -22.32 -30.11 4.43
N GLU A 201 -22.56 -28.97 5.09
CA GLU A 201 -22.56 -27.64 4.47
C GLU A 201 -21.19 -27.32 3.85
N LEU A 202 -20.09 -27.55 4.57
CA LEU A 202 -18.73 -27.34 4.06
C LEU A 202 -18.41 -28.24 2.86
N HIS A 203 -18.92 -29.48 2.86
CA HIS A 203 -18.78 -30.36 1.71
C HIS A 203 -19.56 -29.84 0.49
N GLN A 204 -20.80 -29.39 0.68
CA GLN A 204 -21.61 -28.80 -0.38
C GLN A 204 -20.95 -27.55 -0.98
N ARG A 205 -20.47 -26.63 -0.14
CA ARG A 205 -19.75 -25.43 -0.60
C ARG A 205 -18.48 -25.76 -1.39
N ARG A 206 -17.72 -26.78 -0.96
CA ARG A 206 -16.54 -27.25 -1.70
C ARG A 206 -16.91 -27.85 -3.05
N MET A 207 -18.00 -28.60 -3.12
CA MET A 207 -18.50 -29.17 -4.37
C MET A 207 -19.00 -28.07 -5.33
N GLU A 208 -19.74 -27.08 -4.83
CA GLU A 208 -20.21 -25.94 -5.61
C GLU A 208 -19.04 -25.12 -6.17
N ALA A 209 -18.06 -24.79 -5.32
CA ALA A 209 -16.85 -24.08 -5.75
C ALA A 209 -16.05 -24.88 -6.79
N GLY A 210 -15.91 -26.20 -6.60
CA GLY A 210 -15.26 -27.08 -7.56
C GLY A 210 -15.99 -27.17 -8.90
N GLN A 211 -17.33 -27.26 -8.88
CA GLN A 211 -18.15 -27.22 -10.09
C GLN A 211 -17.98 -25.89 -10.83
N GLN A 212 -17.93 -24.77 -10.10
CA GLN A 212 -17.77 -23.46 -10.71
C GLN A 212 -16.40 -23.29 -11.38
N GLN A 213 -15.34 -23.78 -10.73
CA GLN A 213 -14.00 -23.86 -11.34
C GLN A 213 -13.98 -24.76 -12.57
N MET A 214 -14.67 -25.88 -12.54
CA MET A 214 -14.78 -26.78 -13.71
C MET A 214 -15.55 -26.13 -14.86
N LEU A 215 -16.63 -25.40 -14.58
CA LEU A 215 -17.38 -24.65 -15.59
C LEU A 215 -16.52 -23.53 -16.19
N ASP A 216 -15.75 -22.82 -15.38
CA ASP A 216 -14.84 -21.79 -15.87
C ASP A 216 -13.71 -22.40 -16.71
N GLN A 217 -13.16 -23.55 -16.29
CA GLN A 217 -12.16 -24.27 -17.05
C GLN A 217 -12.71 -24.83 -18.37
N GLN A 218 -13.96 -25.32 -18.38
CA GLN A 218 -14.66 -25.73 -19.60
C GLN A 218 -14.94 -24.53 -20.52
N ARG A 219 -15.31 -23.37 -19.98
CA ARG A 219 -15.50 -22.14 -20.75
C ARG A 219 -14.19 -21.68 -21.39
N ILE A 220 -13.09 -21.70 -20.64
CA ILE A 220 -11.74 -21.39 -21.16
C ILE A 220 -11.34 -22.43 -22.21
N GLY A 221 -11.53 -23.73 -21.94
CA GLY A 221 -11.23 -24.81 -22.88
C GLY A 221 -12.03 -24.70 -24.18
N ASN A 222 -13.33 -24.46 -24.09
CA ASN A 222 -14.21 -24.24 -25.25
C ASN A 222 -13.81 -22.97 -26.01
N MET A 223 -13.43 -21.89 -25.31
CA MET A 223 -12.94 -20.66 -25.94
C MET A 223 -11.60 -20.87 -26.64
N LEU A 224 -10.68 -21.65 -26.08
CA LEU A 224 -9.40 -21.98 -26.70
C LEU A 224 -9.58 -22.90 -27.92
N GLN A 225 -10.50 -23.87 -27.86
CA GLN A 225 -10.85 -24.70 -29.02
C GLN A 225 -11.52 -23.88 -30.11
N MET A 226 -12.45 -22.99 -29.75
CA MET A 226 -13.11 -22.07 -30.70
C MET A 226 -12.11 -21.06 -31.26
N GLY A 227 -11.14 -20.60 -30.47
CA GLY A 227 -10.00 -19.80 -30.91
C GLY A 227 -9.12 -20.54 -31.92
N ASN A 228 -8.79 -21.81 -31.66
CA ASN A 228 -8.05 -22.66 -32.61
C ASN A 228 -8.84 -22.93 -33.89
N LEU A 229 -10.16 -23.16 -33.82
CA LEU A 229 -11.03 -23.34 -34.98
C LEU A 229 -11.16 -22.05 -35.80
N LEU A 230 -11.28 -20.88 -35.15
CA LEU A 230 -11.33 -19.59 -35.83
C LEU A 230 -9.98 -19.23 -36.46
N MET A 231 -8.87 -19.52 -35.79
CA MET A 231 -7.53 -19.35 -36.34
C MET A 231 -7.28 -20.31 -37.52
N GLN A 232 -7.69 -21.57 -37.40
CA GLN A 232 -7.60 -22.55 -38.49
C GLN A 232 -8.52 -22.17 -39.66
N GLY A 233 -9.71 -21.63 -39.39
CA GLY A 233 -10.62 -21.08 -40.40
C GLY A 233 -10.07 -19.83 -41.09
N ARG A 234 -9.34 -18.97 -40.38
CA ARG A 234 -8.61 -17.83 -40.99
C ARG A 234 -7.43 -18.30 -41.83
N ILE A 235 -6.67 -19.30 -41.39
CA ILE A 235 -5.57 -19.89 -42.17
C ILE A 235 -6.12 -20.57 -43.44
N LEU A 236 -7.26 -21.27 -43.36
CA LEU A 236 -7.90 -21.89 -44.52
C LEU A 236 -8.43 -20.85 -45.51
N ASN A 237 -9.11 -19.79 -45.03
CA ASN A 237 -9.58 -18.70 -45.90
C ASN A 237 -8.42 -17.90 -46.51
N GLN A 238 -7.34 -17.65 -45.75
CA GLN A 238 -6.15 -16.97 -46.27
C GLN A 238 -5.38 -17.86 -47.25
N ALA A 239 -5.30 -19.18 -47.02
CA ALA A 239 -4.72 -20.12 -47.97
C ALA A 239 -5.54 -20.22 -49.27
N GLN A 240 -6.88 -20.15 -49.20
CA GLN A 240 -7.73 -20.06 -50.39
C GLN A 240 -7.51 -18.74 -51.14
N GLN A 241 -7.47 -17.60 -50.46
CA GLN A 241 -7.18 -16.31 -51.09
C GLN A 241 -5.76 -16.26 -51.71
N ILE A 242 -4.76 -16.84 -51.05
CA ILE A 242 -3.41 -16.96 -51.61
C ILE A 242 -3.42 -17.88 -52.84
N ASN A 243 -4.18 -18.99 -52.83
CA ASN A 243 -4.30 -19.87 -53.99
C ASN A 243 -5.01 -19.18 -55.16
N ASP A 244 -6.06 -18.40 -54.91
CA ASP A 244 -6.79 -17.65 -55.94
C ASP A 244 -5.97 -16.47 -56.49
N HIS A 245 -5.19 -15.77 -55.65
CA HIS A 245 -4.21 -14.78 -56.09
C HIS A 245 -3.05 -15.42 -56.85
N THR A 246 -2.60 -16.61 -56.45
CA THR A 246 -1.53 -17.33 -57.17
C THR A 246 -2.03 -17.84 -58.51
N ARG A 247 -3.27 -18.34 -58.63
CA ARG A 247 -3.90 -18.74 -59.89
C ARG A 247 -4.14 -17.59 -60.85
N SER A 248 -4.62 -16.45 -60.36
CA SER A 248 -4.78 -15.25 -61.19
C SER A 248 -3.44 -14.65 -61.61
N THR A 249 -2.44 -14.65 -60.73
CA THR A 249 -1.08 -14.19 -61.06
C THR A 249 -0.38 -15.13 -62.04
N SER A 250 -0.52 -16.44 -61.89
CA SER A 250 0.03 -17.42 -62.85
C SER A 250 -0.67 -17.33 -64.20
N ALA A 251 -1.99 -17.15 -64.26
CA ALA A 251 -2.69 -16.86 -65.52
C ALA A 251 -2.22 -15.53 -66.16
N ASN A 252 -1.92 -14.51 -65.34
CA ASN A 252 -1.43 -13.23 -65.82
C ASN A 252 0.05 -13.28 -66.26
N MET A 253 0.87 -14.13 -65.65
CA MET A 253 2.24 -14.41 -66.11
C MET A 253 2.24 -15.22 -67.41
N ASP A 254 1.27 -16.11 -67.59
CA ASP A 254 1.17 -17.00 -68.73
C ASP A 254 0.79 -16.28 -70.04
N TRP A 255 -0.01 -15.20 -69.98
CA TRP A 255 -0.24 -14.37 -71.19
C TRP A 255 0.98 -13.48 -71.52
N ILE A 256 1.72 -13.00 -70.51
CA ILE A 256 2.95 -12.22 -70.71
C ILE A 256 4.03 -13.11 -71.35
N ALA A 257 4.22 -14.33 -70.84
CA ALA A 257 5.14 -15.31 -71.43
C ALA A 257 4.79 -15.62 -72.90
N ARG A 258 3.49 -15.82 -73.20
CA ARG A 258 3.02 -16.03 -74.58
C ARG A 258 3.23 -14.82 -75.49
N ARG A 259 3.20 -13.59 -74.95
CA ARG A 259 3.42 -12.36 -75.71
C ARG A 259 4.90 -12.06 -75.94
N MET A 260 5.77 -12.44 -75.01
CA MET A 260 7.22 -12.26 -75.12
C MET A 260 7.93 -13.38 -75.89
N GLY A 261 7.33 -14.57 -76.00
CA GLY A 261 7.85 -15.68 -76.81
C GLY A 261 7.50 -15.60 -78.31
N LYS A 262 6.81 -14.54 -78.76
CA LYS A 262 6.54 -14.27 -80.19
C LYS A 262 7.26 -12.99 -80.63
N ARG A 263 8.59 -13.08 -80.78
CA ARG A 263 9.40 -12.22 -81.64
C ARG A 263 10.53 -13.03 -82.22
#